data_AF-A0A5K0ZQ89-F1
#
_entry.id   AF-A0A5K0ZQ89-F1
#
_cell.length_a   1.000
_cell.length_b   1.000
_cell.length_c   1.000
_cell.angle_alpha   90.00
_cell.angle_beta   90.00
_cell.angle_gamma   90.00
#
_symmetry.space_group_name_H-M   'P 1'
#
loop_
_entity.id
_entity.type
_entity.pdbx_description
1 polymer ?
#
loop_
_entity_poly.entity_id
_entity_poly.type
_entity_poly.pdbx_seq_one_letter_code
_entity_poly.pdbx_strand_id
1 'polypeptide(L)' 'GNLVLKDFDIRRQAGGVSFRAVSLNFTANVSHNFLEIHLYWAGKGTCCIPAQGTYGPSISAISVTP' A
#
# COMPACT_ATOMS: atom_id res chain seq x y z
N GLY A 1 7.66 3.51 -13.15
CA GLY A 1 6.94 2.25 -12.87
C GLY A 1 5.55 2.25 -13.52
N ASN A 2 4.88 1.09 -13.52
CA ASN A 2 3.47 0.96 -13.89
C ASN A 2 2.58 1.15 -12.65
N LEU A 3 1.51 1.94 -12.75
CA LEU A 3 0.58 2.15 -11.63
C LEU A 3 -0.37 0.96 -11.53
N VAL A 4 -0.20 0.14 -10.49
CA VAL A 4 -1.03 -1.05 -10.26
C VAL A 4 -2.19 -0.82 -9.28
N LEU A 5 -2.06 0.18 -8.41
CA LEU A 5 -3.09 0.55 -7.43
C LEU A 5 -3.19 2.06 -7.34
N LYS A 6 -4.41 2.58 -7.46
CA LYS A 6 -4.72 4.00 -7.29
C LYS A 6 -5.76 4.18 -6.18
N ASP A 7 -5.57 5.21 -5.35
CA ASP A 7 -6.50 5.59 -4.26
C ASP A 7 -6.88 4.39 -3.36
N PHE A 8 -5.87 3.58 -3.02
CA PHE A 8 -6.08 2.33 -2.28
C PHE A 8 -6.40 2.61 -0.81
N ASP A 9 -7.56 2.12 -0.36
CA ASP A 9 -8.00 2.15 1.03
C ASP A 9 -8.01 0.74 1.62
N ILE A 10 -7.04 0.47 2.50
CA ILE A 10 -6.90 -0.83 3.17
C ILE A 10 -8.08 -1.17 4.09
N ARG A 11 -8.71 -0.17 4.75
CA ARG A 11 -9.85 -0.42 5.65
C ARG A 11 -11.06 -0.85 4.85
N ARG A 12 -11.28 -0.22 3.70
CA ARG A 12 -12.36 -0.62 2.77
C ARG A 12 -12.13 -2.04 2.26
N GLN A 13 -10.91 -2.39 1.88
CA GLN A 13 -10.57 -3.75 1.42
C GLN A 13 -10.67 -4.81 2.52
N ALA A 14 -10.39 -4.45 3.77
CA ALA A 14 -10.61 -5.31 4.93
C ALA A 14 -12.10 -5.51 5.29
N GLY A 15 -13.02 -4.82 4.60
CA GLY A 15 -14.45 -4.84 4.91
C GLY A 15 -14.81 -4.02 6.16
N GLY A 16 -14.00 -3.02 6.51
CA GLY A 16 -14.17 -2.20 7.71
C GLY A 16 -13.67 -2.85 9.01
N VAL A 17 -13.14 -4.06 8.95
CA VAL A 17 -12.67 -4.82 10.12
C VAL A 17 -11.23 -4.46 10.46
N SER A 18 -10.98 -4.14 11.73
CA SER A 18 -9.64 -3.91 12.26
C SER A 18 -8.86 -5.23 12.43
N PHE A 19 -7.52 -5.17 12.31
CA PHE A 19 -6.62 -6.33 12.49
C PHE A 19 -6.82 -7.48 11.51
N ARG A 20 -7.40 -7.20 10.33
CA ARG A 20 -7.49 -8.15 9.22
C ARG A 20 -6.42 -7.82 8.19
N ALA A 21 -5.58 -8.80 7.86
CA ALA A 21 -4.61 -8.67 6.78
C ALA A 21 -5.31 -8.61 5.41
N VAL A 22 -4.86 -7.71 4.55
CA VAL A 22 -5.24 -7.63 3.14
C VAL A 22 -4.02 -8.01 2.31
N SER A 23 -4.03 -9.21 1.74
CA SER A 23 -2.96 -9.70 0.86
C SER A 23 -3.30 -9.37 -0.58
N LEU A 24 -2.34 -8.78 -1.30
CA LEU A 24 -2.47 -8.43 -2.70
C LEU A 24 -1.30 -9.04 -3.48
N ASN A 25 -1.62 -9.63 -4.63
CA ASN A 25 -0.64 -10.23 -5.52
C ASN A 25 -0.59 -9.44 -6.83
N PHE A 26 0.62 -9.08 -7.24
CA PHE A 26 0.87 -8.39 -8.50
C PHE A 26 1.91 -9.15 -9.30
N THR A 27 1.70 -9.25 -10.61
CA THR A 27 2.68 -9.80 -11.54
C THR A 27 3.39 -8.65 -12.24
N ALA A 28 4.72 -8.67 -12.24
CA ALA A 28 5.55 -7.67 -12.90
C ALA A 28 6.65 -8.36 -13.72
N ASN A 29 6.96 -7.82 -14.89
CA ASN A 29 8.08 -8.29 -15.69
C ASN A 29 9.38 -7.59 -15.25
N VAL A 30 10.42 -8.36 -14.91
CA VAL A 30 11.71 -7.86 -14.44
C VAL A 30 12.75 -8.07 -15.55
N SER A 31 13.12 -7.00 -16.26
CA SER A 31 13.96 -7.08 -17.45
C SER A 31 15.46 -6.89 -17.21
N HIS A 32 15.85 -6.21 -16.13
CA HIS A 32 17.25 -5.85 -15.91
C HIS A 32 17.89 -6.67 -14.78
N ASN A 33 17.34 -6.61 -13.56
CA ASN A 33 17.74 -7.40 -12.38
C ASN A 33 17.12 -6.87 -11.07
N PHE A 34 16.50 -5.68 -11.09
CA PHE A 34 15.86 -5.08 -9.93
C PHE A 34 14.34 -4.94 -10.15
N LEU A 35 13.59 -5.09 -9.05
CA LEU A 35 12.17 -4.77 -8.98
C LEU A 35 12.02 -3.47 -8.19
N GLU A 36 11.34 -2.50 -8.79
CA GLU A 36 11.07 -1.20 -8.16
C GLU A 36 9.61 -1.14 -7.70
N ILE A 37 9.39 -0.95 -6.39
CA ILE A 37 8.06 -0.79 -5.78
C ILE A 37 7.93 0.65 -5.29
N HIS A 38 6.98 1.39 -5.85
CA HIS A 38 6.73 2.80 -5.50
C HIS A 38 5.46 2.94 -4.67
N LEU A 39 5.62 3.46 -3.45
CA LEU A 39 4.51 3.82 -2.57
C LEU A 39 4.40 5.33 -2.56
N TYR A 40 3.36 5.83 -3.19
CA TYR A 40 3.17 7.26 -3.35
C TYR A 40 1.98 7.75 -2.54
N TRP A 41 2.18 8.86 -1.83
CA TRP A 41 1.15 9.54 -1.06
C TRP A 41 1.21 11.03 -1.33
N ALA A 42 0.17 11.55 -1.99
CA ALA A 42 0.04 12.96 -2.33
C ALA A 42 -0.59 13.81 -1.21
N GLY A 43 -1.03 13.18 -0.12
CA GLY A 43 -1.76 13.86 0.95
C GLY A 43 -0.87 14.56 1.97
N LYS A 44 -1.46 15.46 2.76
CA LYS A 44 -0.79 16.05 3.93
C LYS A 44 -0.95 15.10 5.12
N GLY A 45 0.17 14.60 5.64
CA GLY A 45 0.17 13.79 6.86
C GLY A 45 -0.24 14.62 8.09
N THR A 46 -0.78 13.94 9.10
CA THR A 46 -1.14 14.54 10.39
C THR A 46 -0.30 13.93 11.51
N CYS A 47 0.20 14.75 12.42
CA CYS A 47 1.05 14.29 13.53
C CYS A 47 0.28 13.52 14.62
N CYS A 48 -0.92 13.97 14.98
CA CYS A 48 -1.43 13.69 16.32
C CYS A 48 -2.96 13.45 16.35
N ILE A 49 -3.38 12.57 17.28
CA ILE A 49 -4.78 12.28 17.67
C ILE A 49 -5.23 13.42 18.62
N PRO A 50 -6.37 14.13 18.38
CA PRO A 50 -7.73 13.54 18.44
C PRO A 50 -8.57 13.67 17.16
N ALA A 51 -8.11 14.39 16.13
CA ALA A 51 -8.69 14.25 14.79
C ALA A 51 -7.97 13.08 14.10
N GLN A 52 -8.70 12.01 13.74
CA GLN A 52 -8.15 10.90 12.96
C GLN A 52 -7.65 11.44 11.63
N GLY A 53 -6.35 11.68 11.54
CA GLY A 53 -5.78 12.22 10.34
C GLY A 53 -5.26 11.14 9.41
N THR A 54 -4.86 11.59 8.23
CA THR A 54 -4.63 10.72 7.10
C THR A 54 -3.19 10.23 7.11
N TYR A 55 -3.01 8.93 7.30
CA TYR A 55 -1.71 8.28 7.24
C TYR A 55 -1.32 8.02 5.80
N GLY A 56 -0.01 8.07 5.53
CA GLY A 56 0.55 7.68 4.24
C GLY A 56 0.46 6.17 3.99
N PRO A 57 1.25 5.65 3.05
CA PRO A 57 1.16 4.24 2.67
C PRO A 57 1.58 3.35 3.84
N SER A 58 0.85 2.24 4.04
CA SER A 58 1.11 1.25 5.07
C SER A 58 1.36 -0.11 4.44
N ILE A 59 2.48 -0.74 4.79
CA ILE A 59 2.85 -2.10 4.35
C ILE A 59 3.38 -2.86 5.56
N SER A 60 2.90 -4.09 5.72
CA SER A 60 3.42 -5.00 6.74
C SER A 60 4.50 -5.94 6.21
N ALA A 61 4.36 -6.45 4.99
CA ALA A 61 5.27 -7.42 4.40
C ALA A 61 5.22 -7.37 2.87
N ILE A 62 6.33 -7.76 2.26
CA ILE A 62 6.48 -7.93 0.81
C ILE A 62 7.05 -9.34 0.59
N SER A 63 6.42 -10.11 -0.29
CA SER A 63 6.91 -11.42 -0.73
C SER A 63 7.05 -11.39 -2.25
N VAL A 64 8.17 -11.92 -2.75
CA VAL A 64 8.48 -11.96 -4.19
C VAL A 64 8.80 -13.39 -4.57
N THR A 65 8.10 -13.90 -5.58
CA THR A 65 8.29 -15.24 -6.15
C THR A 65 8.59 -15.12 -7.65
N PRO A 66 9.62 -15.80 -8.17
CA PRO A 66 9.93 -15.81 -9.61
C PRO A 66 8.83 -16.45 -10.46
#